data_AF-A0A7Z9ZNC4-F1
#
_entry.id   AF-A0A7Z9ZNC4-F1
#
_cell.length_a   1.000
_cell.length_b   1.000
_cell.length_c   1.000
_cell.angle_alpha   90.00
_cell.angle_beta   90.00
_cell.angle_gamma   90.00
#
_symmetry.space_group_name_H-M   'P 1'
#
loop_
_entity.id
_entity.type
_entity.pdbx_description
1 polymer ?
#
loop_
_entity_poly.entity_id
_entity_poly.type
_entity_poly.pdbx_seq_one_letter_code
_entity_poly.pdbx_strand_id
1 'polypeptide(L)'
;MYMITEVMSQVTTSIKWIIAGFVLFLASFFILFINEGDANISEIANNAVEITNIDTNLNIEVNNNSQFVSLTGSLESTEKFDDIFLEKGNYIQISRIVEFYTQDKTNTDFQEDSTSNNSIKNRISSKWVENNDNTQEVTNYYKEKKLQTLTQTANFITIAGYTIDQSQLNLPAPKDLLLTTENTKQTNNTILLNQKYLFKGNGTLNRPQHGDMRIHYEAITVPSQTVTVFGEMNTAHKTITPYYDEVSGKTIYRLLSGTRHTAIEELKTEDTVTSWTFRFFGFLIMWTGLMLLFSPISTILSHIPFLGHLGIIGIGIITGIISLILSTVTIFIAILLHNIIILCLTIIAILILFIIYIRQNNETSSKNLIA
;
A
#
# COMPACT_ATOMS: atom_id res chain seq x y z
N MET A 1 -24.72 48.90 4.05
CA MET A 1 -23.29 49.10 4.38
C MET A 1 -22.67 47.83 4.97
N TYR A 2 -23.24 47.24 6.03
CA TYR A 2 -22.75 46.00 6.66
C TYR A 2 -22.61 44.81 5.69
N MET A 3 -23.61 44.59 4.83
CA MET A 3 -23.60 43.52 3.82
C MET A 3 -22.46 43.67 2.79
N ILE A 4 -22.08 44.91 2.42
CA ILE A 4 -21.02 45.17 1.44
C ILE A 4 -19.64 44.94 2.06
N THR A 5 -19.46 45.34 3.32
CA THR A 5 -18.20 45.11 4.06
C THR A 5 -17.95 43.63 4.32
N GLU A 6 -19.00 42.85 4.56
CA GLU A 6 -18.92 41.40 4.75
C GLU A 6 -18.55 40.67 3.45
N VAL A 7 -19.19 41.02 2.32
CA VAL A 7 -18.84 40.50 0.99
C VAL A 7 -17.36 40.79 0.66
N MET A 8 -16.89 42.02 0.89
CA MET A 8 -15.50 42.41 0.62
C MET A 8 -14.48 41.64 1.48
N SER A 9 -14.81 41.37 2.74
CA SER A 9 -13.97 40.56 3.63
C SER A 9 -13.89 39.09 3.20
N GLN A 10 -15.00 38.54 2.71
CA GLN A 10 -15.03 37.16 2.21
C GLN A 10 -14.26 37.05 0.89
N VAL A 11 -14.45 37.99 -0.04
CA VAL A 11 -13.74 38.03 -1.33
C VAL A 11 -12.22 38.18 -1.14
N THR A 12 -11.77 39.03 -0.20
CA THR A 12 -10.32 39.19 0.09
C THR A 12 -9.71 37.93 0.71
N THR A 13 -10.49 37.18 1.49
CA THR A 13 -10.07 35.85 1.98
C THR A 13 -10.02 34.83 0.84
N SER A 14 -10.95 34.88 -0.12
CA SER A 14 -10.95 34.04 -1.32
C SER A 14 -9.75 34.23 -2.24
N ILE A 15 -9.12 35.42 -2.24
CA ILE A 15 -7.90 35.67 -3.02
C ILE A 15 -6.72 34.82 -2.53
N LYS A 16 -6.62 34.53 -1.23
CA LYS A 16 -5.56 33.65 -0.70
C LYS A 16 -5.69 32.22 -1.24
N TRP A 17 -6.92 31.75 -1.44
CA TRP A 17 -7.20 30.45 -2.02
C TRP A 17 -6.81 30.35 -3.50
N ILE A 18 -6.81 31.46 -4.25
CA ILE A 18 -6.32 31.47 -5.64
C ILE A 18 -4.85 31.05 -5.70
N ILE A 19 -4.00 31.62 -4.83
CA ILE A 19 -2.57 31.32 -4.81
C ILE A 19 -2.35 29.85 -4.45
N ALA A 20 -3.02 29.36 -3.41
CA ALA A 20 -2.96 27.95 -3.02
C ALA A 20 -3.44 27.02 -4.15
N GLY A 21 -4.55 27.39 -4.81
CA GLY A 21 -5.11 26.66 -5.94
C GLY A 21 -4.16 26.60 -7.13
N PHE A 22 -3.49 27.70 -7.46
CA PHE A 22 -2.49 27.77 -8.51
C PHE A 22 -1.30 26.85 -8.23
N VAL A 23 -0.79 26.86 -7.00
CA VAL A 23 0.31 25.98 -6.59
C VAL A 23 -0.08 24.51 -6.67
N LEU A 24 -1.26 24.13 -6.15
CA LEU A 24 -1.76 22.75 -6.24
C LEU A 24 -1.97 22.31 -7.69
N PHE A 25 -2.55 23.19 -8.52
CA PHE A 25 -2.74 22.93 -9.93
C PHE A 25 -1.40 22.65 -10.63
N LEU A 26 -0.37 23.47 -10.44
CA LEU A 26 0.95 23.22 -11.03
C LEU A 26 1.64 21.98 -10.46
N ALA A 27 1.57 21.77 -9.14
CA ALA A 27 2.16 20.61 -8.48
C ALA A 27 1.56 19.29 -9.01
N SER A 28 0.27 19.28 -9.36
CA SER A 28 -0.38 18.09 -9.91
C SER A 28 0.26 17.60 -11.22
N PHE A 29 0.67 18.50 -12.12
CA PHE A 29 1.36 18.12 -13.36
C PHE A 29 2.69 17.44 -13.06
N PHE A 30 3.46 18.00 -12.12
CA PHE A 30 4.76 17.47 -11.74
C PHE A 30 4.66 16.08 -11.10
N ILE A 31 3.69 15.88 -10.20
CA ILE A 31 3.42 14.58 -9.57
C ILE A 31 3.04 13.54 -10.62
N LEU A 32 2.11 13.87 -11.52
CA LEU A 32 1.70 12.98 -12.60
C LEU A 32 2.86 12.66 -13.55
N PHE A 33 3.68 13.66 -13.89
CA PHE A 33 4.79 13.50 -14.81
C PHE A 33 5.90 12.60 -14.25
N ILE A 34 6.34 12.84 -13.01
CA ILE A 34 7.39 12.02 -12.37
C ILE A 34 6.92 10.60 -12.16
N ASN A 35 5.66 10.39 -11.78
CA ASN A 35 5.13 9.05 -11.56
C ASN A 35 5.21 8.15 -12.81
N GLU A 36 4.99 8.69 -14.01
CA GLU A 36 5.12 7.90 -15.25
C GLU A 36 6.57 7.64 -15.66
N GLY A 37 7.52 8.42 -15.13
CA GLY A 37 8.95 8.24 -15.37
C GLY A 37 9.63 7.31 -14.37
N ASP A 38 8.93 6.90 -13.31
CA ASP A 38 9.48 6.04 -12.29
C ASP A 38 9.66 4.61 -12.81
N ALA A 39 10.80 3.98 -12.49
CA ALA A 39 11.13 2.67 -13.06
C ALA A 39 10.29 1.54 -12.43
N ASN A 40 9.70 0.68 -13.26
CA ASN A 40 8.93 -0.46 -12.78
C ASN A 40 9.86 -1.49 -12.11
N ILE A 41 9.64 -1.80 -10.83
CA ILE A 41 10.46 -2.79 -10.11
C ILE A 41 10.29 -4.17 -10.75
N SER A 42 9.10 -4.50 -11.26
CA SER A 42 8.84 -5.74 -11.97
C SER A 42 9.64 -5.89 -13.26
N GLU A 43 9.90 -4.82 -14.00
CA GLU A 43 10.73 -4.85 -15.22
C GLU A 43 12.20 -5.10 -14.86
N ILE A 44 12.69 -4.45 -13.80
CA ILE A 44 14.05 -4.70 -13.33
C ILE A 44 14.17 -6.14 -12.82
N ALA A 45 13.23 -6.60 -12.00
CA ALA A 45 13.19 -7.97 -11.46
C ALA A 45 13.11 -9.06 -12.56
N ASN A 46 12.48 -8.76 -13.71
CA ASN A 46 12.47 -9.67 -14.86
C ASN A 46 13.88 -9.92 -15.44
N ASN A 47 14.79 -8.96 -15.30
CA ASN A 47 16.17 -9.06 -15.75
C ASN A 47 17.08 -9.79 -14.74
N ALA A 48 16.58 -10.13 -13.55
CA ALA A 48 17.32 -10.89 -12.55
C ALA A 48 17.62 -12.30 -13.05
N VAL A 49 18.85 -12.77 -12.83
CA VAL A 49 19.25 -14.15 -13.20
C VAL A 49 18.56 -15.13 -12.27
N GLU A 50 17.85 -16.10 -12.82
CA GLU A 50 17.14 -17.12 -12.04
C GLU A 50 18.11 -18.22 -11.57
N ILE A 51 18.14 -18.45 -10.26
CA ILE A 51 18.95 -19.50 -9.63
C ILE A 51 18.01 -20.64 -9.23
N THR A 52 17.96 -21.70 -10.04
CA THR A 52 17.10 -22.88 -9.81
C THR A 52 17.85 -24.07 -9.21
N ASN A 53 19.14 -24.22 -9.49
CA ASN A 53 20.00 -25.27 -8.91
C ASN A 53 21.38 -24.71 -8.58
N ILE A 54 21.77 -24.84 -7.31
CA ILE A 54 23.04 -24.34 -6.77
C ILE A 54 24.24 -25.08 -7.38
N ASP A 55 24.05 -26.34 -7.78
CA ASP A 55 25.13 -27.22 -8.26
C ASP A 55 25.56 -26.94 -9.72
N THR A 56 24.68 -26.39 -10.56
CA THR A 56 25.00 -26.10 -11.98
C THR A 56 25.53 -24.68 -12.21
N ASN A 57 25.33 -23.78 -11.24
CA ASN A 57 25.69 -22.36 -11.34
C ASN A 57 27.08 -22.03 -10.77
N LEU A 58 27.86 -23.04 -10.36
CA LEU A 58 29.30 -22.90 -10.04
C LEU A 58 30.14 -22.45 -11.25
N ASN A 59 29.59 -22.48 -12.47
CA ASN A 59 30.20 -21.95 -13.69
C ASN A 59 29.81 -20.50 -14.01
N ILE A 60 29.06 -19.81 -13.14
CA ILE A 60 28.94 -18.35 -13.23
C ILE A 60 30.32 -17.81 -12.89
N GLU A 61 31.05 -17.39 -13.93
CA GLU A 61 32.44 -16.98 -13.84
C GLU A 61 32.69 -16.05 -12.66
N VAL A 62 33.74 -16.38 -11.91
CA VAL A 62 34.37 -15.68 -10.78
C VAL A 62 34.85 -14.26 -11.13
N ASN A 63 34.42 -13.69 -12.25
CA ASN A 63 34.90 -12.43 -12.78
C ASN A 63 34.16 -11.20 -12.21
N ASN A 64 33.00 -11.36 -11.56
CA ASN A 64 32.33 -10.30 -10.78
C ASN A 64 31.56 -10.91 -9.59
N ASN A 65 31.99 -10.63 -8.36
CA ASN A 65 31.51 -11.26 -7.10
C ASN A 65 30.10 -10.82 -6.64
N SER A 66 29.17 -10.58 -7.57
CA SER A 66 28.51 -9.28 -7.79
C SER A 66 27.34 -9.39 -8.78
N GLN A 67 26.27 -10.18 -8.52
CA GLN A 67 25.22 -10.40 -9.54
C GLN A 67 23.80 -10.26 -9.00
N PHE A 68 22.95 -9.54 -9.73
CA PHE A 68 21.52 -9.45 -9.45
C PHE A 68 20.79 -10.75 -9.83
N VAL A 69 20.15 -11.37 -8.84
CA VAL A 69 19.51 -12.68 -8.99
C VAL A 69 18.10 -12.72 -8.44
N SER A 70 17.38 -13.76 -8.87
CA SER A 70 16.16 -14.25 -8.25
C SER A 70 16.40 -15.68 -7.76
N LEU A 71 16.15 -15.93 -6.48
CA LEU A 71 16.36 -17.24 -5.85
C LEU A 71 15.04 -17.73 -5.24
N THR A 72 14.58 -18.89 -5.69
CA THR A 72 13.34 -19.51 -5.22
C THR A 72 13.66 -20.70 -4.32
N GLY A 73 13.01 -20.78 -3.16
CA GLY A 73 13.19 -21.88 -2.22
C GLY A 73 12.25 -21.80 -1.03
N SER A 74 12.37 -22.75 -0.10
CA SER A 74 11.69 -22.66 1.20
C SER A 74 12.49 -21.75 2.14
N LEU A 75 11.81 -20.96 2.99
CA LEU A 75 12.47 -20.26 4.06
C LEU A 75 12.85 -21.25 5.16
N GLU A 76 14.09 -21.11 5.60
CA GLU A 76 14.65 -21.83 6.71
C GLU A 76 15.24 -20.85 7.72
N SER A 77 15.32 -21.27 8.97
CA SER A 77 16.10 -20.58 9.99
C SER A 77 16.66 -21.61 10.96
N THR A 78 17.87 -21.33 11.46
CA THR A 78 18.47 -22.09 12.55
C THR A 78 18.08 -21.53 13.92
N GLU A 79 17.49 -20.34 13.95
CA GLU A 79 17.00 -19.71 15.16
C GLU A 79 15.78 -20.49 15.69
N LYS A 80 15.72 -20.61 17.01
CA LYS A 80 14.64 -21.30 17.72
C LYS A 80 14.03 -20.37 18.73
N PHE A 81 12.73 -20.16 18.63
CA PHE A 81 11.98 -19.31 19.53
C PHE A 81 11.14 -20.14 20.47
N ASP A 82 10.99 -19.64 21.69
CA ASP A 82 10.03 -20.12 22.67
C ASP A 82 9.28 -18.92 23.27
N ASP A 83 8.23 -19.22 24.03
CA ASP A 83 7.51 -18.20 24.79
C ASP A 83 7.10 -18.76 26.14
N ILE A 84 6.53 -17.95 27.03
CA ILE A 84 6.08 -18.41 28.35
C ILE A 84 5.00 -19.50 28.29
N PHE A 85 4.24 -19.60 27.18
CA PHE A 85 3.26 -20.68 26.96
C PHE A 85 3.59 -21.62 25.80
N LEU A 86 4.67 -21.36 25.06
CA LEU A 86 5.05 -22.14 23.88
C LEU A 86 6.42 -22.78 24.10
N GLU A 87 6.51 -24.07 23.82
CA GLU A 87 7.78 -24.79 23.82
C GLU A 87 8.70 -24.29 22.71
N LYS A 88 9.99 -24.56 22.87
CA LYS A 88 11.00 -24.11 21.92
C LYS A 88 10.84 -24.83 20.59
N GLY A 89 10.60 -24.07 19.53
CA GLY A 89 10.39 -24.59 18.17
C GLY A 89 11.16 -23.84 17.10
N ASN A 90 11.16 -24.38 15.89
CA ASN A 90 11.78 -23.75 14.71
C ASN A 90 10.75 -22.83 14.06
N TYR A 91 10.97 -21.52 14.16
CA TYR A 91 10.11 -20.51 13.58
C TYR A 91 10.98 -19.40 12.97
N ILE A 92 10.55 -18.85 11.84
CA ILE A 92 11.14 -17.62 11.30
C ILE A 92 10.56 -16.41 12.03
N GLN A 93 9.26 -16.47 12.35
CA GLN A 93 8.57 -15.48 13.16
C GLN A 93 7.53 -16.19 14.02
N ILE A 94 7.36 -15.73 15.25
CA ILE A 94 6.30 -16.16 16.17
C ILE A 94 5.67 -14.93 16.84
N SER A 95 4.36 -14.80 16.74
CA SER A 95 3.56 -13.76 17.37
C SER A 95 2.62 -14.39 18.38
N ARG A 96 2.80 -14.09 19.67
CA ARG A 96 1.79 -14.35 20.70
C ARG A 96 0.75 -13.26 20.63
N ILE A 97 -0.52 -13.61 20.40
CA ILE A 97 -1.64 -12.68 20.38
C ILE A 97 -2.48 -12.90 21.63
N VAL A 98 -2.65 -11.84 22.42
CA VAL A 98 -3.37 -11.87 23.70
C VAL A 98 -4.64 -11.05 23.60
N GLU A 99 -5.80 -11.69 23.76
CA GLU A 99 -7.09 -11.03 23.65
C GLU A 99 -7.89 -11.18 24.94
N PHE A 100 -8.62 -10.13 25.32
CA PHE A 100 -9.58 -10.14 26.43
C PHE A 100 -10.99 -9.93 25.92
N TYR A 101 -11.94 -10.65 26.52
CA TYR A 101 -13.34 -10.41 26.26
C TYR A 101 -13.83 -9.25 27.13
N THR A 102 -14.26 -8.17 26.48
CA THR A 102 -14.72 -6.96 27.15
C THR A 102 -16.02 -6.45 26.55
N GLN A 103 -16.68 -5.57 27.31
CA GLN A 103 -17.83 -4.81 26.86
C GLN A 103 -17.33 -3.49 26.24
N ASP A 104 -17.57 -3.33 24.96
CA ASP A 104 -17.36 -2.09 24.23
C ASP A 104 -18.63 -1.22 24.32
N LYS A 105 -18.45 0.01 24.80
CA LYS A 105 -19.51 1.02 24.83
C LYS A 105 -19.40 1.85 23.56
N THR A 106 -20.00 1.38 22.48
CA THR A 106 -20.11 2.20 21.27
C THR A 106 -21.24 3.22 21.45
N ASN A 107 -20.91 4.51 21.45
CA ASN A 107 -21.91 5.58 21.30
C ASN A 107 -22.49 5.47 19.88
N THR A 108 -23.73 5.05 19.73
CA THR A 108 -24.42 5.09 18.42
C THR A 108 -25.81 5.70 18.55
N ASP A 109 -26.03 6.65 17.63
CA ASP A 109 -27.21 7.37 17.17
C ASP A 109 -27.96 8.29 18.13
N PHE A 110 -27.78 9.60 17.89
CA PHE A 110 -28.74 10.63 18.25
C PHE A 110 -30.03 10.37 17.45
N GLN A 111 -31.07 9.89 18.13
CA GLN A 111 -32.41 9.91 17.58
C GLN A 111 -33.09 11.19 18.06
N GLU A 112 -33.31 12.13 17.13
CA GLU A 112 -34.01 13.39 17.39
C GLU A 112 -35.52 13.12 17.44
N ASP A 113 -36.02 12.75 18.61
CA ASP A 113 -37.47 12.70 18.86
C ASP A 113 -38.00 14.12 19.09
N SER A 114 -39.02 14.51 18.34
CA SER A 114 -39.61 15.86 18.27
C SER A 114 -40.31 16.34 19.56
N THR A 115 -40.07 15.69 20.69
CA THR A 115 -40.69 16.01 22.00
C THR A 115 -39.70 15.82 23.14
N SER A 116 -38.80 16.80 23.31
CA SER A 116 -38.18 17.21 24.58
C SER A 116 -37.76 16.11 25.59
N ASN A 117 -37.09 15.06 25.16
CA ASN A 117 -36.26 14.24 26.05
C ASN A 117 -35.14 13.55 25.27
N ASN A 118 -33.94 14.13 25.30
CA ASN A 118 -32.73 13.49 24.77
C ASN A 118 -32.36 12.29 25.64
N SER A 119 -32.73 11.08 25.22
CA SER A 119 -32.26 9.85 25.88
C SER A 119 -31.11 9.24 25.08
N ILE A 120 -29.90 9.33 25.62
CA ILE A 120 -28.72 8.65 25.05
C ILE A 120 -28.85 7.16 25.37
N LYS A 121 -29.14 6.34 24.35
CA LYS A 121 -29.24 4.89 24.53
C LYS A 121 -27.90 4.23 24.18
N ASN A 122 -27.06 4.03 25.19
CA ASN A 122 -25.77 3.37 25.00
C ASN A 122 -25.97 1.91 24.57
N ARG A 123 -25.48 1.54 23.38
CA ARG A 123 -25.43 0.14 22.95
C ARG A 123 -24.14 -0.49 23.46
N ILE A 124 -24.27 -1.41 24.42
CA ILE A 124 -23.14 -2.20 24.91
C ILE A 124 -22.99 -3.41 24.00
N SER A 125 -21.87 -3.54 23.30
CA SER A 125 -21.54 -4.70 22.49
C SER A 125 -20.33 -5.41 23.11
N SER A 126 -20.33 -6.74 23.16
CA SER A 126 -19.22 -7.48 23.78
C SER A 126 -18.33 -8.07 22.69
N LYS A 127 -17.02 -7.86 22.77
CA LYS A 127 -16.05 -8.31 21.75
C LYS A 127 -14.72 -8.73 22.39
N TRP A 128 -13.97 -9.55 21.65
CA TRP A 128 -12.56 -9.82 21.95
C TRP A 128 -11.73 -8.62 21.50
N VAL A 129 -10.85 -8.13 22.36
CA VAL A 129 -9.97 -6.99 22.09
C VAL A 129 -8.54 -7.41 22.38
N GLU A 130 -7.65 -7.12 21.45
CA GLU A 130 -6.23 -7.39 21.58
C GLU A 130 -5.57 -6.46 22.61
N ASN A 131 -4.72 -7.01 23.46
CA ASN A 131 -3.95 -6.26 24.45
C ASN A 131 -2.61 -5.81 23.85
N ASN A 132 -2.67 -4.72 23.09
CA ASN A 132 -1.50 -4.04 22.54
C ASN A 132 -1.34 -2.61 23.11
N ASP A 133 -0.15 -2.02 22.98
CA ASP A 133 0.15 -0.70 23.57
C ASP A 133 -0.67 0.46 22.98
N ASN A 134 -1.26 0.28 21.79
CA ASN A 134 -1.98 1.31 21.04
C ASN A 134 -3.48 1.40 21.36
N THR A 135 -4.03 0.45 22.13
CA THR A 135 -5.45 0.47 22.51
C THR A 135 -5.69 1.38 23.72
N GLN A 136 -5.90 2.68 23.47
CA GLN A 136 -6.16 3.68 24.52
C GLN A 136 -7.36 3.33 25.43
N GLU A 137 -8.34 2.54 24.96
CA GLU A 137 -9.52 2.13 25.73
C GLU A 137 -9.36 0.87 26.60
N VAL A 138 -8.24 0.13 26.51
CA VAL A 138 -7.99 -1.07 27.36
C VAL A 138 -7.28 -0.69 28.68
N THR A 139 -7.09 0.61 28.90
CA THR A 139 -6.07 1.19 29.77
C THR A 139 -6.51 1.33 31.24
N ASN A 140 -6.57 0.24 32.01
CA ASN A 140 -6.09 0.23 33.41
C ASN A 140 -6.25 -1.17 34.02
N TYR A 141 -7.41 -1.82 33.83
CA TYR A 141 -7.68 -3.12 34.46
C TYR A 141 -6.85 -4.28 33.87
N TYR A 142 -6.58 -4.29 32.56
CA TYR A 142 -5.83 -5.36 31.90
C TYR A 142 -4.35 -5.05 31.70
N LYS A 143 -3.94 -3.76 31.67
CA LYS A 143 -2.53 -3.35 31.69
C LYS A 143 -1.79 -3.82 32.96
N GLU A 144 -2.50 -3.93 34.08
CA GLU A 144 -1.95 -4.49 35.33
C GLU A 144 -1.69 -6.02 35.24
N LYS A 145 -2.39 -6.73 34.34
CA LYS A 145 -2.04 -8.11 33.95
C LYS A 145 -0.96 -8.03 32.87
N LYS A 146 0.31 -8.08 33.31
CA LYS A 146 1.59 -7.98 32.56
C LYS A 146 1.80 -8.87 31.32
N LEU A 147 0.76 -9.33 30.64
CA LEU A 147 0.84 -10.23 29.49
C LEU A 147 0.29 -9.53 28.24
N GLN A 148 1.21 -9.15 27.35
CA GLN A 148 0.92 -8.43 26.12
C GLN A 148 1.15 -9.32 24.89
N THR A 149 0.58 -8.91 23.76
CA THR A 149 1.00 -9.41 22.44
C THR A 149 2.50 -9.19 22.29
N LEU A 150 3.22 -10.19 21.78
CA LEU A 150 4.67 -10.14 21.57
C LEU A 150 5.02 -10.86 20.28
N THR A 151 5.84 -10.23 19.44
CA THR A 151 6.39 -10.84 18.22
C THR A 151 7.89 -11.01 18.36
N GLN A 152 8.39 -12.17 17.99
CA GLN A 152 9.82 -12.48 17.86
C GLN A 152 10.07 -12.92 16.41
N THR A 153 11.14 -12.40 15.80
CA THR A 153 11.48 -12.66 14.40
C THR A 153 12.98 -12.95 14.29
N ALA A 154 13.35 -13.91 13.44
CA ALA A 154 14.74 -14.24 13.14
C ALA A 154 15.42 -13.08 12.42
N ASN A 155 16.64 -12.75 12.82
CA ASN A 155 17.42 -11.70 12.16
C ASN A 155 17.91 -12.20 10.79
N PHE A 156 18.26 -13.50 10.72
CA PHE A 156 18.75 -14.13 9.51
C PHE A 156 17.87 -15.32 9.13
N ILE A 157 17.54 -15.37 7.85
CA ILE A 157 16.82 -16.48 7.22
C ILE A 157 17.71 -17.07 6.12
N THR A 158 17.41 -18.30 5.73
CA THR A 158 18.13 -18.99 4.66
C THR A 158 17.15 -19.42 3.58
N ILE A 159 17.51 -19.20 2.32
CA ILE A 159 16.81 -19.75 1.16
C ILE A 159 17.84 -20.48 0.34
N ALA A 160 17.61 -21.78 0.10
CA ALA A 160 18.48 -22.61 -0.73
C ALA A 160 19.98 -22.46 -0.33
N GLY A 161 20.26 -22.44 0.98
CA GLY A 161 21.62 -22.32 1.52
C GLY A 161 22.26 -20.93 1.49
N TYR A 162 21.56 -19.89 0.99
CA TYR A 162 22.02 -18.49 1.04
C TYR A 162 21.40 -17.77 2.24
N THR A 163 22.24 -17.07 3.00
CA THR A 163 21.84 -16.28 4.16
C THR A 163 21.32 -14.92 3.73
N ILE A 164 20.23 -14.48 4.35
CA ILE A 164 19.50 -13.28 3.99
C ILE A 164 19.22 -12.51 5.29
N ASP A 165 19.57 -11.23 5.30
CA ASP A 165 19.20 -10.32 6.38
C ASP A 165 17.72 -9.95 6.26
N GLN A 166 16.92 -10.38 7.23
CA GLN A 166 15.47 -10.18 7.23
C GLN A 166 15.07 -8.73 7.57
N SER A 167 15.94 -7.93 8.20
CA SER A 167 15.58 -6.63 8.77
C SER A 167 15.04 -5.61 7.76
N GLN A 168 15.39 -5.77 6.47
CA GLN A 168 14.94 -4.91 5.37
C GLN A 168 13.92 -5.61 4.45
N LEU A 169 13.43 -6.80 4.83
CA LEU A 169 12.49 -7.59 4.03
C LEU A 169 11.14 -7.72 4.71
N ASN A 170 10.10 -7.60 3.90
CA ASN A 170 8.75 -8.00 4.29
C ASN A 170 8.64 -9.52 4.22
N LEU A 171 8.38 -10.14 5.37
CA LEU A 171 8.13 -11.57 5.45
C LEU A 171 6.71 -11.90 4.98
N PRO A 172 6.46 -13.13 4.49
CA PRO A 172 5.10 -13.62 4.28
C PRO A 172 4.26 -13.50 5.55
N ALA A 173 2.95 -13.28 5.39
CA ALA A 173 2.04 -13.21 6.53
C ALA A 173 2.13 -14.48 7.39
N PRO A 174 2.24 -14.36 8.73
CA PRO A 174 2.22 -15.51 9.61
C PRO A 174 0.84 -16.19 9.58
N LYS A 175 0.79 -17.49 9.87
CA LYS A 175 -0.45 -18.27 9.92
C LYS A 175 -0.72 -18.75 11.34
N ASP A 176 -1.98 -19.00 11.67
CA ASP A 176 -2.35 -19.64 12.94
C ASP A 176 -1.50 -20.89 13.20
N LEU A 177 -0.84 -20.92 14.36
CA LEU A 177 -0.08 -22.06 14.83
C LEU A 177 -1.00 -23.05 15.54
N LEU A 178 -0.99 -24.30 15.09
CA LEU A 178 -1.71 -25.38 15.75
C LEU A 178 -1.07 -25.68 17.11
N LEU A 179 -1.84 -25.51 18.18
CA LEU A 179 -1.39 -25.76 19.55
C LEU A 179 -1.74 -27.18 19.99
N THR A 180 -0.77 -27.89 20.55
CA THR A 180 -0.88 -29.24 21.08
C THR A 180 -0.35 -29.28 22.52
N THR A 181 -0.62 -30.36 23.24
CA THR A 181 -0.03 -30.58 24.57
C THR A 181 1.49 -30.74 24.53
N GLU A 182 2.08 -31.02 23.38
CA GLU A 182 3.53 -31.22 23.20
C GLU A 182 4.27 -29.91 22.92
N ASN A 183 3.64 -28.97 22.21
CA ASN A 183 4.25 -27.68 21.86
C ASN A 183 3.85 -26.54 22.79
N THR A 184 2.99 -26.79 23.77
CA THR A 184 2.60 -25.80 24.78
C THR A 184 3.17 -26.13 26.14
N LYS A 185 3.70 -25.12 26.82
CA LYS A 185 4.12 -25.22 28.22
C LYS A 185 2.86 -25.30 29.07
N GLN A 186 2.63 -26.43 29.75
CA GLN A 186 1.49 -26.56 30.65
C GLN A 186 1.65 -25.60 31.83
N THR A 187 0.85 -24.52 31.83
CA THR A 187 0.77 -23.60 32.98
C THR A 187 -0.52 -23.85 33.73
N ASN A 188 -0.48 -23.85 35.07
CA ASN A 188 -1.63 -24.19 35.94
C ASN A 188 -2.88 -23.31 35.76
N ASN A 189 -2.80 -22.26 34.94
CA ASN A 189 -3.82 -21.23 34.79
C ASN A 189 -4.35 -21.08 33.35
N THR A 190 -3.98 -21.95 32.42
CA THR A 190 -4.50 -21.94 31.04
C THR A 190 -4.95 -23.33 30.61
N ILE A 191 -6.00 -23.39 29.79
CA ILE A 191 -6.53 -24.64 29.23
C ILE A 191 -6.44 -24.53 27.71
N LEU A 192 -5.89 -25.56 27.06
CA LEU A 192 -5.85 -25.66 25.61
C LEU A 192 -7.25 -26.01 25.07
N LEU A 193 -7.78 -25.16 24.20
CA LEU A 193 -9.09 -25.30 23.55
C LEU A 193 -8.92 -25.25 22.03
N ASN A 194 -9.63 -26.15 21.34
CA ASN A 194 -9.73 -26.22 19.87
C ASN A 194 -8.39 -26.23 19.12
N GLN A 195 -7.30 -26.70 19.76
CA GLN A 195 -5.95 -26.70 19.20
C GLN A 195 -5.48 -25.31 18.70
N LYS A 196 -6.04 -24.24 19.25
CA LYS A 196 -5.77 -22.86 18.82
C LYS A 196 -5.60 -21.90 19.99
N TYR A 197 -6.45 -22.02 21.00
CA TYR A 197 -6.50 -21.05 22.08
C TYR A 197 -6.02 -21.66 23.40
N LEU A 198 -5.09 -20.99 24.07
CA LEU A 198 -4.88 -21.12 25.49
C LEU A 198 -5.82 -20.16 26.21
N PHE A 199 -6.82 -20.71 26.88
CA PHE A 199 -7.89 -19.96 27.50
C PHE A 199 -7.71 -19.87 29.01
N LYS A 200 -8.02 -18.69 29.57
CA LYS A 200 -8.05 -18.43 31.01
C LYS A 200 -9.26 -17.56 31.34
N GLY A 201 -10.17 -18.10 32.14
CA GLY A 201 -11.39 -17.40 32.49
C GLY A 201 -12.45 -18.34 33.06
N ASN A 202 -13.62 -17.78 33.34
CA ASN A 202 -14.76 -18.53 33.88
C ASN A 202 -15.78 -18.89 32.80
N GLY A 203 -15.75 -18.22 31.64
CA GLY A 203 -16.60 -18.53 30.51
C GLY A 203 -16.04 -19.63 29.60
N THR A 204 -16.52 -19.63 28.36
CA THR A 204 -16.06 -20.52 27.28
C THR A 204 -15.85 -19.72 26.00
N LEU A 205 -15.18 -20.26 24.98
CA LEU A 205 -15.00 -19.55 23.70
C LEU A 205 -16.33 -19.15 23.04
N ASN A 206 -17.38 -19.97 23.19
CA ASN A 206 -18.70 -19.71 22.60
C ASN A 206 -19.60 -18.85 23.50
N ARG A 207 -19.33 -18.83 24.81
CA ARG A 207 -20.05 -18.04 25.81
C ARG A 207 -19.03 -17.36 26.73
N PRO A 208 -18.24 -16.40 26.22
CA PRO A 208 -17.22 -15.74 27.00
C PRO A 208 -17.85 -14.80 28.02
N GLN A 209 -17.17 -14.64 29.14
CA GLN A 209 -17.51 -13.72 30.22
C GLN A 209 -16.53 -12.55 30.24
N HIS A 210 -16.98 -11.41 30.74
CA HIS A 210 -16.14 -10.22 30.85
C HIS A 210 -14.86 -10.53 31.65
N GLY A 211 -13.70 -10.29 31.05
CA GLY A 211 -12.39 -10.55 31.63
C GLY A 211 -11.81 -11.93 31.35
N ASP A 212 -12.52 -12.78 30.59
CA ASP A 212 -11.93 -13.97 29.99
C ASP A 212 -10.79 -13.55 29.04
N MET A 213 -9.75 -14.37 29.01
CA MET A 213 -8.56 -14.17 28.19
C MET A 213 -8.36 -15.39 27.29
N ARG A 214 -8.02 -15.14 26.04
CA ARG A 214 -7.56 -16.17 25.12
C ARG A 214 -6.23 -15.75 24.52
N ILE A 215 -5.34 -16.71 24.35
CA ILE A 215 -4.03 -16.52 23.75
C ILE A 215 -3.96 -17.49 22.57
N HIS A 216 -3.52 -17.01 21.42
CA HIS A 216 -3.15 -17.86 20.30
C HIS A 216 -1.81 -17.39 19.75
N TYR A 217 -1.23 -18.21 18.88
CA TYR A 217 0.02 -17.90 18.22
C TYR A 217 -0.18 -17.88 16.72
N GLU A 218 0.44 -16.92 16.06
CA GLU A 218 0.66 -16.94 14.62
C GLU A 218 2.15 -17.11 14.35
N ALA A 219 2.50 -17.93 13.38
CA ALA A 219 3.89 -18.25 13.10
C ALA A 219 4.17 -18.38 11.60
N ILE A 220 5.43 -18.13 11.25
CA ILE A 220 6.03 -18.60 10.00
C ILE A 220 6.86 -19.83 10.37
N THR A 221 6.28 -21.02 10.19
CA THR A 221 6.90 -22.30 10.54
C THR A 221 7.94 -22.73 9.52
N VAL A 222 8.90 -23.57 9.94
CA VAL A 222 9.89 -24.20 9.06
C VAL A 222 9.55 -25.69 8.88
N PRO A 223 9.54 -26.25 7.65
CA PRO A 223 9.73 -25.54 6.37
C PRO A 223 8.54 -24.62 6.07
N SER A 224 8.82 -23.44 5.53
CA SER A 224 7.79 -22.50 5.14
C SER A 224 7.20 -22.82 3.77
N GLN A 225 6.24 -22.02 3.33
CA GLN A 225 5.86 -21.98 1.91
C GLN A 225 7.04 -21.55 1.03
N THR A 226 7.02 -21.97 -0.23
CA THR A 226 7.96 -21.50 -1.26
C THR A 226 7.90 -19.98 -1.36
N VAL A 227 9.07 -19.35 -1.43
CA VAL A 227 9.26 -17.92 -1.61
C VAL A 227 10.29 -17.66 -2.69
N THR A 228 10.31 -16.43 -3.20
CA THR A 228 11.35 -15.93 -4.09
C THR A 228 11.94 -14.65 -3.53
N VAL A 229 13.27 -14.59 -3.45
CA VAL A 229 14.01 -13.37 -3.11
C VAL A 229 14.64 -12.76 -4.35
N PHE A 230 14.59 -11.44 -4.47
CA PHE A 230 15.34 -10.63 -5.44
C PHE A 230 16.38 -9.80 -4.70
N GLY A 231 17.62 -9.86 -5.18
CA GLY A 231 18.72 -9.12 -4.59
C GLY A 231 20.05 -9.46 -5.26
N GLU A 232 21.11 -8.91 -4.70
CA GLU A 232 22.47 -9.10 -5.15
C GLU A 232 23.09 -10.31 -4.44
N MET A 233 23.57 -11.28 -5.22
CA MET A 233 24.16 -12.51 -4.72
C MET A 233 25.67 -12.38 -4.57
N ASN A 234 26.15 -12.65 -3.37
CA ASN A 234 27.56 -12.89 -3.10
C ASN A 234 27.81 -14.39 -2.97
N THR A 235 28.43 -14.99 -4.00
CA THR A 235 28.73 -16.42 -4.04
C THR A 235 29.81 -16.83 -3.03
N ALA A 236 30.77 -15.95 -2.74
CA ALA A 236 31.87 -16.23 -1.81
C ALA A 236 31.39 -16.33 -0.35
N HIS A 237 30.45 -15.47 0.05
CA HIS A 237 29.90 -15.42 1.40
C HIS A 237 28.55 -16.15 1.55
N LYS A 238 27.98 -16.65 0.45
CA LYS A 238 26.63 -17.24 0.40
C LYS A 238 25.58 -16.33 1.02
N THR A 239 25.57 -15.06 0.60
CA THR A 239 24.61 -14.06 1.07
C THR A 239 23.83 -13.45 -0.08
N ILE A 240 22.59 -13.05 0.18
CA ILE A 240 21.84 -12.13 -0.69
C ILE A 240 21.70 -10.80 0.04
N THR A 241 22.06 -9.71 -0.64
CA THR A 241 22.03 -8.34 -0.13
C THR A 241 21.18 -7.44 -1.04
N PRO A 242 20.85 -6.21 -0.64
CA PRO A 242 20.17 -5.27 -1.52
C PRO A 242 20.97 -4.99 -2.80
N TYR A 243 20.30 -5.06 -3.94
CA TYR A 243 20.88 -4.71 -5.25
C TYR A 243 20.58 -3.26 -5.61
N TYR A 244 21.57 -2.48 -6.02
CA TYR A 244 21.37 -1.12 -6.54
C TYR A 244 21.43 -1.12 -8.07
N ASP A 245 20.33 -0.76 -8.72
CA ASP A 245 20.28 -0.59 -10.16
C ASP A 245 20.74 0.83 -10.55
N GLU A 246 21.91 0.94 -11.16
CA GLU A 246 22.51 2.24 -11.51
C GLU A 246 21.70 3.00 -12.57
N VAL A 247 20.91 2.29 -13.39
CA VAL A 247 20.12 2.88 -14.48
C VAL A 247 18.88 3.58 -13.94
N SER A 248 18.12 2.91 -13.07
CA SER A 248 16.92 3.47 -12.44
C SER A 248 17.18 4.24 -11.16
N GLY A 249 18.35 4.05 -10.53
CA GLY A 249 18.66 4.57 -9.20
C GLY A 249 17.88 3.88 -8.07
N LYS A 250 17.23 2.73 -8.35
CA LYS A 250 16.43 1.99 -7.36
C LYS A 250 17.24 0.90 -6.69
N THR A 251 16.95 0.69 -5.41
CA THR A 251 17.44 -0.49 -4.67
C THR A 251 16.36 -1.56 -4.66
N ILE A 252 16.73 -2.79 -5.03
CA ILE A 252 15.86 -3.96 -5.05
C ILE A 252 16.34 -4.96 -4.02
N TYR A 253 15.49 -5.16 -3.02
CA TYR A 253 15.65 -6.20 -2.02
C TYR A 253 14.25 -6.64 -1.59
N ARG A 254 13.76 -7.72 -2.19
CA ARG A 254 12.34 -8.12 -2.07
C ARG A 254 12.24 -9.60 -1.80
N LEU A 255 11.37 -9.97 -0.87
CA LEU A 255 11.00 -11.35 -0.57
C LEU A 255 9.50 -11.48 -0.80
N LEU A 256 9.10 -12.40 -1.68
CA LEU A 256 7.72 -12.56 -2.11
C LEU A 256 7.33 -14.03 -2.08
N SER A 257 6.02 -14.29 -1.97
CA SER A 257 5.53 -15.66 -1.86
C SER A 257 5.41 -16.33 -3.22
N GLY A 258 5.67 -17.64 -3.25
CA GLY A 258 5.57 -18.46 -4.45
C GLY A 258 6.83 -18.46 -5.31
N THR A 259 6.64 -18.85 -6.57
CA THR A 259 7.72 -19.00 -7.56
C THR A 259 8.14 -17.65 -8.13
N ARG A 260 9.23 -17.62 -8.88
CA ARG A 260 9.67 -16.41 -9.61
C ARG A 260 8.55 -15.78 -10.43
N HIS A 261 7.74 -16.60 -11.11
CA HIS A 261 6.64 -16.11 -11.93
C HIS A 261 5.59 -15.37 -11.08
N THR A 262 5.11 -15.99 -9.99
CA THR A 262 4.11 -15.36 -9.11
C THR A 262 4.65 -14.12 -8.42
N ALA A 263 5.92 -14.14 -8.03
CA ALA A 263 6.59 -13.00 -7.41
C ALA A 263 6.72 -11.80 -8.37
N ILE A 264 7.06 -12.03 -9.65
CA ILE A 264 7.11 -10.97 -10.66
C ILE A 264 5.71 -10.43 -10.97
N GLU A 265 4.69 -11.29 -10.98
CA GLU A 265 3.29 -10.86 -11.14
C GLU A 265 2.81 -9.99 -9.98
N GLU A 266 3.21 -10.32 -8.74
CA GLU A 266 2.96 -9.51 -7.56
C GLU A 266 3.64 -8.13 -7.69
N LEU A 267 4.93 -8.07 -8.06
CA LEU A 267 5.64 -6.81 -8.33
C LEU A 267 4.96 -5.98 -9.42
N LYS A 268 4.50 -6.63 -10.49
CA LYS A 268 3.79 -5.95 -11.58
C LYS A 268 2.46 -5.34 -11.10
N THR A 269 1.78 -6.05 -10.20
CA THR A 269 0.56 -5.57 -9.56
C THR A 269 0.87 -4.37 -8.66
N GLU A 270 1.94 -4.41 -7.87
CA GLU A 270 2.39 -3.29 -7.04
C GLU A 270 2.73 -2.05 -7.86
N ASP A 271 3.51 -2.21 -8.93
CA ASP A 271 3.85 -1.12 -9.85
C ASP A 271 2.57 -0.51 -10.45
N THR A 272 1.65 -1.36 -10.92
CA THR A 272 0.37 -0.93 -11.51
C THR A 272 -0.48 -0.16 -10.50
N VAL A 273 -0.67 -0.70 -9.29
CA VAL A 273 -1.47 -0.07 -8.24
C VAL A 273 -0.85 1.26 -7.82
N THR A 274 0.48 1.33 -7.72
CA THR A 274 1.21 2.55 -7.40
C THR A 274 0.95 3.62 -8.47
N SER A 275 1.14 3.30 -9.76
CA SER A 275 0.89 4.25 -10.85
C SER A 275 -0.56 4.75 -10.86
N TRP A 276 -1.54 3.86 -10.71
CA TRP A 276 -2.95 4.26 -10.67
C TRP A 276 -3.30 5.12 -9.45
N THR A 277 -2.69 4.84 -8.30
CA THR A 277 -2.87 5.64 -7.09
C THR A 277 -2.39 7.07 -7.31
N PHE A 278 -1.17 7.25 -7.82
CA PHE A 278 -0.66 8.58 -8.15
C PHE A 278 -1.45 9.28 -9.25
N ARG A 279 -1.95 8.56 -10.26
CA ARG A 279 -2.85 9.14 -11.29
C ARG A 279 -4.13 9.67 -10.68
N PHE A 280 -4.77 8.87 -9.80
CA PHE A 280 -6.00 9.26 -9.13
C PHE A 280 -5.81 10.46 -8.22
N PHE A 281 -4.78 10.43 -7.36
CA PHE A 281 -4.49 11.56 -6.47
C PHE A 281 -3.99 12.79 -7.21
N GLY A 282 -3.18 12.62 -8.27
CA GLY A 282 -2.76 13.72 -9.14
C GLY A 282 -3.94 14.42 -9.80
N PHE A 283 -4.91 13.65 -10.32
CA PHE A 283 -6.19 14.20 -10.80
C PHE A 283 -6.96 14.95 -9.70
N LEU A 284 -7.10 14.36 -8.50
CA LEU A 284 -7.79 15.02 -7.40
C LEU A 284 -7.11 16.33 -6.99
N ILE A 285 -5.78 16.35 -6.87
CA ILE A 285 -5.01 17.56 -6.55
C ILE A 285 -5.23 18.63 -7.62
N MET A 286 -5.21 18.25 -8.90
CA MET A 286 -5.48 19.15 -10.02
C MET A 286 -6.89 19.75 -9.95
N TRP A 287 -7.90 18.89 -9.75
CA TRP A 287 -9.29 19.30 -9.63
C TRP A 287 -9.49 20.26 -8.45
N THR A 288 -8.93 19.92 -7.29
CA THR A 288 -9.00 20.77 -6.09
C THR A 288 -8.29 22.10 -6.33
N GLY A 289 -7.14 22.10 -7.00
CA GLY A 289 -6.43 23.31 -7.41
C GLY A 289 -7.28 24.24 -8.29
N LEU A 290 -7.95 23.69 -9.30
CA LEU A 290 -8.87 24.44 -10.16
C LEU A 290 -10.08 24.98 -9.37
N MET A 291 -10.66 24.17 -8.48
CA MET A 291 -11.76 24.62 -7.61
C MET A 291 -11.38 25.83 -6.77
N LEU A 292 -10.18 25.84 -6.19
CA LEU A 292 -9.67 26.96 -5.40
C LEU A 292 -9.37 28.19 -6.26
N LEU A 293 -8.88 28.02 -7.50
CA LEU A 293 -8.69 29.12 -8.45
C LEU A 293 -10.00 29.85 -8.77
N PHE A 294 -11.11 29.12 -8.91
CA PHE A 294 -12.45 29.68 -9.15
C PHE A 294 -13.21 30.05 -7.86
N SER A 295 -12.60 29.91 -6.69
CA SER A 295 -13.22 30.22 -5.39
C SER A 295 -13.83 31.63 -5.31
N PRO A 296 -13.19 32.73 -5.79
CA PRO A 296 -13.78 34.07 -5.73
C PRO A 296 -15.12 34.16 -6.47
N ILE A 297 -15.27 33.46 -7.59
CA ILE A 297 -16.52 33.43 -8.36
C ILE A 297 -17.61 32.73 -7.53
N SER A 298 -17.28 31.60 -6.89
CA SER A 298 -18.23 30.92 -6.01
C SER A 298 -18.64 31.75 -4.79
N THR A 299 -17.73 32.54 -4.21
CA THR A 299 -18.02 33.44 -3.08
C THR A 299 -18.96 34.58 -3.49
N ILE A 300 -18.86 35.08 -4.72
CA ILE A 300 -19.81 36.09 -5.20
C ILE A 300 -21.18 35.44 -5.44
N LEU A 301 -21.21 34.25 -6.07
CA LEU A 301 -22.46 33.57 -6.39
C LEU A 301 -23.22 33.10 -5.14
N SER A 302 -22.54 32.85 -4.01
CA SER A 302 -23.16 32.47 -2.74
C SER A 302 -24.06 33.55 -2.13
N HIS A 303 -23.92 34.80 -2.57
CA HIS A 303 -24.78 35.91 -2.11
C HIS A 303 -26.14 35.95 -2.81
N ILE A 304 -26.34 35.13 -3.85
CA ILE A 304 -27.63 35.02 -4.54
C ILE A 304 -28.33 33.72 -4.10
N PRO A 305 -29.55 33.78 -3.53
CA PRO A 305 -30.31 32.60 -3.13
C PRO A 305 -30.45 31.61 -4.30
N PHE A 306 -30.40 30.31 -4.03
CA PHE A 306 -30.40 29.19 -5.01
C PHE A 306 -29.16 29.09 -5.92
N LEU A 307 -28.66 30.22 -6.43
CA LEU A 307 -27.48 30.29 -7.30
C LEU A 307 -26.17 29.93 -6.58
N GLY A 308 -26.07 30.18 -5.27
CA GLY A 308 -24.88 29.80 -4.49
C GLY A 308 -24.54 28.31 -4.53
N HIS A 309 -25.51 27.45 -4.24
CA HIS A 309 -25.30 25.99 -4.22
C HIS A 309 -25.09 25.42 -5.62
N LEU A 310 -25.89 25.87 -6.59
CA LEU A 310 -25.75 25.45 -7.99
C LEU A 310 -24.44 25.91 -8.62
N GLY A 311 -23.95 27.09 -8.24
CA GLY A 311 -22.66 27.61 -8.68
C GLY A 311 -21.50 26.73 -8.27
N ILE A 312 -21.45 26.35 -7.00
CA ILE A 312 -20.39 25.49 -6.47
C ILE A 312 -20.39 24.12 -7.17
N ILE A 313 -21.56 23.51 -7.34
CA ILE A 313 -21.69 22.23 -8.05
C ILE A 313 -21.29 22.37 -9.53
N GLY A 314 -21.78 23.41 -10.21
CA GLY A 314 -21.48 23.65 -11.61
C GLY A 314 -20.00 23.89 -11.88
N ILE A 315 -19.36 24.74 -11.06
CA ILE A 315 -17.91 24.95 -11.10
C ILE A 315 -17.18 23.63 -10.80
N GLY A 316 -17.65 22.85 -9.83
CA GLY A 316 -17.16 21.51 -9.52
C GLY A 316 -17.13 20.58 -10.74
N ILE A 317 -18.25 20.46 -11.44
CA ILE A 317 -18.38 19.58 -12.62
C ILE A 317 -17.48 20.07 -13.76
N ILE A 318 -17.51 21.37 -14.07
CA ILE A 318 -16.72 21.94 -15.17
C ILE A 318 -15.22 21.77 -14.89
N THR A 319 -14.76 22.11 -13.69
CA THR A 319 -13.36 21.93 -13.30
C THR A 319 -12.96 20.47 -13.21
N GLY A 320 -13.88 19.57 -12.85
CA GLY A 320 -13.67 18.11 -12.86
C GLY A 320 -13.43 17.58 -14.26
N ILE A 321 -14.21 18.02 -15.25
CA ILE A 321 -13.99 17.65 -16.67
C ILE A 321 -12.67 18.19 -17.18
N ILE A 322 -12.37 19.47 -16.90
CA ILE A 322 -11.12 20.12 -17.33
C ILE A 322 -9.90 19.41 -16.71
N SER A 323 -9.94 19.13 -15.42
CA SER A 323 -8.86 18.40 -14.74
C SER A 323 -8.69 16.99 -15.27
N LEU A 324 -9.78 16.28 -15.60
CA LEU A 324 -9.70 14.93 -16.18
C LEU A 324 -9.02 14.95 -17.56
N ILE A 325 -9.34 15.93 -18.40
CA ILE A 325 -8.70 16.11 -19.72
C ILE A 325 -7.22 16.44 -19.54
N LEU A 326 -6.90 17.43 -18.70
CA LEU A 326 -5.53 17.87 -18.44
C LEU A 326 -4.67 16.76 -17.82
N SER A 327 -5.19 16.02 -16.83
CA SER A 327 -4.47 14.90 -16.21
C SER A 327 -4.20 13.79 -17.23
N THR A 328 -5.19 13.45 -18.06
CA THR A 328 -5.04 12.45 -19.12
C THR A 328 -3.97 12.86 -20.13
N VAL A 329 -4.03 14.10 -20.63
CA VAL A 329 -3.01 14.63 -21.56
C VAL A 329 -1.63 14.62 -20.92
N THR A 330 -1.52 15.00 -19.65
CA THR A 330 -0.26 15.00 -18.91
C THR A 330 0.33 13.60 -18.80
N ILE A 331 -0.49 12.61 -18.44
CA ILE A 331 -0.08 11.19 -18.37
C ILE A 331 0.40 10.71 -19.73
N PHE A 332 -0.34 10.99 -20.81
CA PHE A 332 0.08 10.61 -22.17
C PHE A 332 1.42 11.23 -22.57
N ILE A 333 1.61 12.53 -22.31
CA ILE A 333 2.88 13.22 -22.56
C ILE A 333 4.00 12.62 -21.72
N ALA A 334 3.74 12.31 -20.45
CA ALA A 334 4.73 11.75 -19.56
C ALA A 334 5.17 10.34 -20.01
N ILE A 335 4.24 9.45 -20.38
CA ILE A 335 4.56 8.14 -20.96
C ILE A 335 5.40 8.30 -22.23
N LEU A 336 5.03 9.25 -23.08
CA LEU A 336 5.71 9.49 -24.35
C LEU A 336 7.16 9.97 -24.15
N LEU A 337 7.37 10.91 -23.23
CA LEU A 337 8.68 11.53 -23.02
C LEU A 337 9.65 10.62 -22.25
N HIS A 338 9.15 9.79 -21.33
CA HIS A 338 10.00 8.84 -20.61
C HIS A 338 10.31 7.57 -21.41
N ASN A 339 9.56 7.29 -22.47
CA ASN A 339 9.81 6.14 -23.33
C ASN A 339 10.24 6.55 -24.74
N ILE A 340 11.55 6.54 -24.99
CA ILE A 340 12.15 6.94 -26.27
C ILE A 340 11.64 6.11 -27.46
N ILE A 341 11.30 4.84 -27.24
CA ILE A 341 10.79 3.95 -28.29
C ILE A 341 9.40 4.40 -28.71
N ILE A 342 8.51 4.64 -27.73
CA ILE A 342 7.16 5.16 -27.99
C ILE A 342 7.25 6.53 -28.66
N LEU A 343 8.16 7.40 -28.22
CA LEU A 343 8.42 8.69 -28.87
C LEU A 343 8.81 8.53 -30.34
N CYS A 344 9.78 7.68 -30.67
CA CYS A 344 10.18 7.43 -32.05
C CYS A 344 9.01 6.87 -32.89
N LEU A 345 8.25 5.91 -32.36
CA LEU A 345 7.10 5.31 -33.06
C LEU A 345 6.01 6.34 -33.36
N THR A 346 5.71 7.23 -32.40
CA THR A 346 4.71 8.29 -32.61
C THR A 346 5.17 9.33 -33.64
N ILE A 347 6.44 9.72 -33.64
CA ILE A 347 7.01 10.63 -34.65
C ILE A 347 6.89 10.02 -36.05
N ILE A 348 7.22 8.74 -36.20
CA ILE A 348 7.08 8.01 -37.47
C ILE A 348 5.62 7.98 -37.92
N ALA A 349 4.69 7.68 -37.01
CA ALA A 349 3.26 7.66 -37.33
C ALA A 349 2.74 9.03 -37.79
N ILE A 350 3.15 10.11 -37.12
CA ILE A 350 2.80 11.50 -37.50
C ILE A 350 3.37 11.83 -38.89
N LEU A 351 4.61 11.44 -39.18
CA LEU A 351 5.25 11.65 -40.48
C LEU A 351 4.48 10.94 -41.60
N ILE A 352 4.07 9.68 -41.38
CA ILE A 352 3.27 8.91 -42.34
C ILE A 352 1.93 9.60 -42.61
N LEU A 353 1.21 10.01 -41.56
CA LEU A 353 -0.07 10.71 -41.70
C LEU A 353 0.08 12.04 -42.45
N PHE A 354 1.15 12.79 -42.17
CA PHE A 354 1.47 14.04 -42.85
C PHE A 354 1.76 13.83 -44.34
N ILE A 355 2.51 12.79 -44.69
CA ILE A 355 2.77 12.40 -46.09
C ILE A 355 1.46 12.02 -46.79
N ILE A 356 0.59 11.24 -46.14
CA ILE A 356 -0.73 10.87 -46.69
C ILE A 356 -1.59 12.12 -46.93
N TYR A 357 -1.63 13.03 -45.95
CA TYR A 357 -2.38 14.29 -46.07
C TYR A 357 -1.88 15.15 -47.24
N ILE A 358 -0.56 15.33 -47.38
CA ILE A 358 0.03 16.04 -48.53
C ILE A 358 -0.35 15.34 -49.84
N ARG A 359 -0.28 14.01 -49.90
CA ARG A 359 -0.60 13.27 -51.13
C ARG A 359 -2.06 13.45 -51.53
N GLN A 360 -2.99 13.34 -50.57
CA GLN A 360 -4.41 13.57 -50.80
C GLN A 360 -4.68 15.00 -51.28
N ASN A 361 -4.01 15.99 -50.69
CA ASN A 361 -4.21 17.39 -51.08
C ASN A 361 -3.66 17.68 -52.49
N ASN A 362 -2.50 17.12 -52.84
CA ASN A 362 -1.90 17.24 -54.17
C ASN A 362 -2.76 16.56 -55.27
N GLU A 363 -3.34 15.39 -54.99
CA GLU A 363 -4.28 14.71 -55.89
C GLU A 363 -5.59 15.51 -56.10
N THR A 364 -5.98 16.33 -55.12
CA THR A 364 -7.17 17.18 -55.18
C THR A 364 -6.89 18.46 -55.98
N SER A 365 -5.73 19.09 -55.79
CA SER A 365 -5.31 20.26 -56.56
C SER A 365 -5.08 19.96 -58.04
N SER A 366 -4.54 18.79 -58.40
CA SER A 366 -4.35 18.43 -59.82
C SER A 366 -5.67 18.23 -60.57
N LYS A 367 -6.72 17.71 -59.91
CA LYS A 367 -8.06 17.56 -60.51
C LYS A 367 -8.75 18.90 -60.77
N ASN A 368 -8.54 19.91 -59.92
CA ASN A 368 -9.13 21.25 -60.09
C ASN A 368 -8.40 22.12 -61.12
N LEU A 369 -7.20 21.76 -61.56
CA LEU A 369 -6.46 22.44 -62.63
C LEU A 369 -6.78 21.89 -64.03
N ILE A 370 -7.41 20.71 -64.11
CA ILE A 370 -7.78 20.03 -65.37
C ILE A 370 -9.29 20.21 -65.69
N ALA A 371 -10.07 20.72 -64.73
CA ALA A 371 -11.46 21.18 -64.91
C ALA A 371 -11.47 22.69 -65.17
#